data_AF-A0A538LT81-F1
#
_entry.id   AF-A0A538LT81-F1
#
_cell.length_a   1.000
_cell.length_b   1.000
_cell.length_c   1.000
_cell.angle_alpha   90.00
_cell.angle_beta   90.00
_cell.angle_gamma   90.00
#
_symmetry.space_group_name_H-M   'P 1'
#
loop_
_entity.id
_entity.type
_entity.pdbx_description
1 polymer ?
#
loop_
_entity_poly.entity_id
_entity_poly.type
_entity_poly.pdbx_seq_one_letter_code
_entity_poly.pdbx_strand_id
1 'polypeptide(L)'
;MDEASTREHVTQHADAVARGDIEAVTADFSQALRPQVPQIAQVLPQPVTAADVLSVEVGDAESVALIRYSGEGGDVTVRSRWQQEGGRPVIVAAEPVG
;
A
#
# COMPACT_ATOMS: atom_id res chain seq x y z
N MET A 1 1.45 5.39 16.44
CA MET A 1 0.72 4.17 16.01
C MET A 1 1.38 2.94 16.62
N ASP A 2 0.75 1.76 16.62
CA ASP A 2 1.43 0.52 17.03
C ASP A 2 2.31 0.01 15.88
N GLU A 3 3.61 -0.16 16.13
CA GLU A 3 4.59 -0.50 15.09
C GLU A 3 4.34 -1.88 14.49
N ALA A 4 4.13 -2.89 15.35
CA ALA A 4 3.93 -4.27 14.92
C ALA A 4 2.65 -4.40 14.07
N SER A 5 1.54 -3.83 14.53
CA SER A 5 0.25 -3.84 13.83
C SER A 5 0.32 -3.11 12.48
N THR A 6 1.03 -1.97 12.42
CA THR A 6 1.19 -1.20 11.19
C THR A 6 2.00 -1.98 10.16
N ARG A 7 3.14 -2.54 10.57
CA ARG A 7 4.00 -3.33 9.68
C ARG A 7 3.27 -4.57 9.18
N GLU A 8 2.48 -5.22 10.02
CA GLU A 8 1.63 -6.35 9.62
C GLU A 8 0.62 -5.93 8.55
N HIS A 9 -0.09 -4.82 8.73
CA HIS A 9 -1.06 -4.32 7.74
C HIS A 9 -0.40 -3.96 6.41
N VAL A 10 0.77 -3.32 6.44
CA VAL A 10 1.55 -3.01 5.23
C VAL A 10 1.91 -4.30 4.47
N THR A 11 2.36 -5.35 5.18
CA THR A 11 2.67 -6.64 4.55
C THR A 11 1.43 -7.32 3.99
N GLN A 12 0.32 -7.32 4.73
CA GLN A 12 -0.95 -7.88 4.24
C GLN A 12 -1.45 -7.17 2.97
N HIS A 13 -1.28 -5.85 2.91
CA HIS A 13 -1.59 -5.06 1.72
C HIS A 13 -0.73 -5.45 0.52
N ALA A 14 0.60 -5.50 0.69
CA ALA A 14 1.52 -5.91 -0.36
C ALA A 14 1.16 -7.29 -0.93
N ASP A 15 0.88 -8.25 -0.03
CA ASP A 15 0.44 -9.59 -0.40
C ASP A 15 -0.91 -9.59 -1.15
N ALA A 16 -1.87 -8.75 -0.73
CA ALA A 16 -3.16 -8.62 -1.39
C ALA A 16 -3.01 -8.12 -2.83
N VAL A 17 -2.14 -7.13 -3.05
CA VAL A 17 -1.81 -6.64 -4.40
C VAL A 17 -1.21 -7.76 -5.25
N ALA A 18 -0.23 -8.50 -4.73
CA ALA A 18 0.41 -9.59 -5.47
C ALA A 18 -0.55 -10.76 -5.80
N ARG A 19 -1.57 -10.99 -4.96
CA ARG A 19 -2.63 -11.97 -5.22
C ARG A 19 -3.75 -11.46 -6.13
N GLY A 20 -3.75 -10.18 -6.50
CA GLY A 20 -4.83 -9.55 -7.26
C GLY A 20 -6.14 -9.43 -6.47
N ASP A 21 -6.07 -9.39 -5.13
CA ASP A 21 -7.24 -9.25 -4.26
C ASP A 21 -7.69 -7.78 -4.18
N ILE A 22 -8.42 -7.35 -5.22
CA ILE A 22 -8.84 -5.96 -5.38
C ILE A 22 -9.74 -5.48 -4.23
N GLU A 23 -10.54 -6.36 -3.64
CA GLU A 23 -11.42 -6.01 -2.52
C GLU A 23 -10.60 -5.69 -1.28
N ALA A 24 -9.65 -6.56 -0.91
CA ALA A 24 -8.75 -6.32 0.22
C ALA A 24 -7.89 -5.08 0.00
N VAL A 25 -7.30 -4.93 -1.20
CA VAL A 25 -6.50 -3.75 -1.56
C VAL A 25 -7.32 -2.47 -1.40
N THR A 26 -8.55 -2.43 -1.91
CA THR A 26 -9.43 -1.24 -1.81
C THR A 26 -9.85 -0.96 -0.37
N ALA A 27 -10.03 -2.00 0.45
CA ALA A 27 -10.41 -1.86 1.85
C ALA A 27 -9.33 -1.16 2.69
N ASP A 28 -8.06 -1.30 2.30
CA ASP A 28 -6.93 -0.65 2.98
C ASP A 28 -6.85 0.86 2.73
N PHE A 29 -7.54 1.39 1.72
CA PHE A 29 -7.59 2.83 1.48
C PHE A 29 -8.64 3.51 2.37
N SER A 30 -8.27 4.68 2.89
CA SER A 30 -9.21 5.62 3.52
C SER A 30 -10.38 5.92 2.58
N GLN A 31 -11.56 6.21 3.16
CA GLN A 31 -12.77 6.43 2.36
C GLN A 31 -12.60 7.56 1.33
N ALA A 32 -11.83 8.60 1.70
CA ALA A 32 -11.53 9.73 0.81
C ALA A 32 -10.66 9.33 -0.39
N LEU A 33 -9.79 8.34 -0.23
CA LEU A 33 -8.84 7.93 -1.27
C LEU A 33 -9.38 6.80 -2.16
N ARG A 34 -10.36 6.01 -1.71
CA ARG A 34 -10.97 4.91 -2.48
C ARG A 34 -11.36 5.26 -3.93
N PRO A 35 -11.96 6.43 -4.23
CA PRO A 35 -12.29 6.79 -5.61
C PRO A 35 -11.08 6.94 -6.55
N GLN A 36 -9.87 7.14 -6.01
CA GLN A 36 -8.63 7.34 -6.75
C GLN A 36 -7.81 6.05 -6.91
N VAL A 37 -8.23 4.95 -6.26
CA VAL A 37 -7.53 3.65 -6.30
C VAL A 37 -7.34 3.15 -7.73
N PRO A 38 -8.33 3.22 -8.65
CA PRO A 38 -8.12 2.78 -10.03
C PRO A 38 -6.99 3.54 -10.74
N GLN A 39 -6.84 4.84 -10.47
CA GLN A 39 -5.79 5.68 -11.05
C GLN A 39 -4.42 5.34 -10.44
N ILE A 40 -4.35 5.07 -9.13
CA ILE A 40 -3.13 4.61 -8.48
C ILE A 40 -2.72 3.24 -9.05
N ALA A 41 -3.65 2.32 -9.25
CA ALA A 41 -3.37 0.99 -9.78
C ALA A 41 -2.82 0.99 -11.23
N GLN A 42 -3.08 2.04 -12.01
CA GLN A 42 -2.56 2.18 -13.38
C GLN A 42 -1.04 2.33 -13.44
N VAL A 43 -0.40 2.75 -12.34
CA VAL A 43 1.08 2.89 -12.29
C VAL A 43 1.78 1.57 -12.00
N LEU A 44 1.04 0.56 -11.53
CA LEU A 44 1.60 -0.74 -11.18
C LEU A 44 1.88 -1.56 -12.45
N PRO A 45 2.90 -2.44 -12.44
CA PRO A 45 3.03 -3.44 -13.47
C PRO A 45 1.78 -4.34 -13.48
N GLN A 46 1.32 -4.74 -14.67
CA GLN A 46 0.10 -5.53 -14.80
C GLN A 46 0.37 -6.79 -15.65
N PRO A 47 0.22 -8.00 -15.09
CA PRO A 47 -0.12 -8.28 -13.69
C PRO A 47 1.05 -7.99 -12.73
N VAL A 48 0.72 -7.62 -11.49
CA VAL A 48 1.69 -7.67 -10.38
C VAL A 48 1.92 -9.14 -10.04
N THR A 49 3.17 -9.56 -9.96
CA THR A 49 3.56 -10.95 -9.63
C THR A 49 4.32 -11.05 -8.31
N ALA A 50 4.87 -9.94 -7.81
CA ALA A 50 5.52 -9.86 -6.51
C ALA A 50 5.37 -8.46 -5.89
N ALA A 51 5.41 -8.41 -4.56
CA ALA A 51 5.40 -7.19 -3.77
C ALA A 51 6.38 -7.32 -2.60
N ASP A 52 7.39 -6.46 -2.55
CA ASP A 52 8.42 -6.45 -1.51
C ASP A 52 8.29 -5.18 -0.66
N VAL A 53 8.05 -5.36 0.65
CA VAL A 53 8.08 -4.24 1.60
C VAL A 53 9.53 -3.88 1.90
N LEU A 54 10.00 -2.77 1.33
CA LEU A 54 11.39 -2.31 1.45
C LEU A 54 11.66 -1.63 2.80
N SER A 55 10.73 -0.77 3.23
CA SER A 55 10.82 -0.08 4.51
C SER A 55 9.43 0.23 5.07
N VAL A 56 9.35 0.33 6.39
CA VAL A 56 8.19 0.86 7.12
C VAL A 56 8.75 1.76 8.21
N GLU A 57 8.48 3.06 8.09
CA GLU A 57 8.79 4.07 9.09
C GLU A 57 7.52 4.38 9.86
N VAL A 58 7.47 4.00 11.14
CA VAL A 58 6.29 4.21 11.99
C VAL A 58 6.48 5.49 12.80
N GLY A 59 5.61 6.46 12.57
CA GLY A 59 5.54 7.69 13.36
C GLY A 59 4.36 7.69 14.34
N ASP A 60 4.30 8.75 15.15
CA ASP A 60 3.23 8.92 16.14
C ASP A 60 1.87 9.13 15.45
N ALA A 61 1.84 10.01 14.43
CA ALA A 61 0.63 10.41 13.71
C ALA A 61 0.44 9.70 12.36
N GLU A 62 1.53 9.42 11.66
CA GLU A 62 1.51 8.81 10.33
C GLU A 62 2.67 7.83 10.21
N SER A 63 2.49 6.77 9.42
CA SER A 63 3.54 5.84 9.03
C SER A 63 3.75 5.87 7.53
N VAL A 64 4.98 5.64 7.09
CA VAL A 64 5.36 5.64 5.66
C VAL A 64 5.91 4.27 5.31
N ALA A 65 5.40 3.66 4.24
CA ALA A 65 5.92 2.41 3.72
C ALA A 65 6.40 2.57 2.27
N LEU A 66 7.55 1.98 1.96
CA LEU A 66 8.04 1.81 0.60
C LEU A 66 7.82 0.36 0.18
N ILE A 67 7.02 0.14 -0.86
CA ILE A 67 6.71 -1.18 -1.38
C ILE A 67 7.12 -1.22 -2.85
N ARG A 68 7.97 -2.18 -3.22
CA ARG A 68 8.30 -2.46 -4.61
C ARG A 68 7.30 -3.48 -5.15
N TYR A 69 6.58 -3.10 -6.19
CA TYR A 69 5.73 -3.99 -6.96
C TYR A 69 6.45 -4.37 -8.25
N SER A 70 6.51 -5.68 -8.51
CA SER A 70 7.15 -6.28 -9.67
C SER A 70 6.15 -7.05 -10.50
N GLY A 71 6.30 -7.04 -11.81
CA GLY A 71 5.39 -7.73 -12.71
C GLY A 71 5.81 -7.65 -14.17
N GLU A 72 4.86 -7.91 -15.06
CA GLU A 72 5.09 -7.71 -16.48
C GLU A 72 5.29 -6.21 -16.78
N GLY A 73 6.33 -5.90 -17.56
CA GLY A 73 6.68 -4.51 -17.92
C GLY A 73 7.65 -3.81 -16.97
N GLY A 74 8.03 -4.43 -15.85
CA GLY A 74 9.08 -3.94 -14.95
C GLY A 74 8.62 -3.82 -13.50
N ASP A 75 9.28 -2.93 -12.78
CA ASP A 75 9.06 -2.71 -11.34
C ASP A 75 8.76 -1.25 -11.06
N VAL A 76 7.88 -1.00 -10.08
CA VAL A 76 7.60 0.32 -9.54
C VAL A 76 7.72 0.28 -8.03
N THR A 77 8.36 1.28 -7.43
CA THR A 77 8.31 1.47 -5.97
C THR A 77 7.22 2.50 -5.67
N VAL A 78 6.32 2.17 -4.77
CA VAL A 78 5.26 3.07 -4.30
C VAL A 78 5.54 3.46 -2.86
N ARG A 79 5.49 4.77 -2.60
CA ARG A 79 5.42 5.32 -1.26
C ARG A 79 3.97 5.42 -0.84
N SER A 80 3.62 4.74 0.25
CA SER A 80 2.29 4.80 0.86
C SER A 80 2.37 5.45 2.24
N ARG A 81 1.38 6.29 2.56
CA ARG A 81 1.23 6.94 3.86
C ARG A 81 0.02 6.37 4.57
N TRP A 82 0.19 6.04 5.85
CA TRP A 82 -0.75 5.29 6.65
C TRP A 82 -1.13 6.05 7.92
N GLN A 83 -2.42 6.07 8.25
CA GLN A 83 -2.93 6.67 9.48
C GLN A 83 -3.93 5.73 10.17
N GLN A 84 -4.16 5.93 11.47
CA GLN A 84 -5.19 5.19 12.20
C GLN A 84 -6.57 5.80 11.96
N GLU A 85 -7.46 5.04 11.35
CA GLU A 85 -8.87 5.39 11.21
C GLU A 85 -9.74 4.21 11.70
N GLY A 86 -10.71 4.48 12.57
CA GLY A 86 -11.64 3.43 13.04
C GLY A 86 -10.96 2.25 13.75
N GLY A 87 -9.77 2.45 14.34
CA GLY A 87 -9.01 1.42 15.04
C GLY A 87 -8.08 0.57 14.16
N ARG A 88 -7.95 0.86 12.87
CA ARG A 88 -7.04 0.16 11.94
C ARG A 88 -6.17 1.11 11.12
N PRO A 89 -4.99 0.67 10.65
CA PRO A 89 -4.21 1.43 9.69
C PRO A 89 -4.93 1.48 8.34
N VAL A 90 -4.94 2.66 7.72
CA VAL A 90 -5.44 2.88 6.35
C VAL A 90 -4.50 3.76 5.55
N ILE A 91 -4.45 3.53 4.24
CA ILE A 91 -3.71 4.33 3.27
C ILE A 91 -4.44 5.65 3.03
N VAL A 92 -3.78 6.76 3.35
CA VAL A 92 -4.27 8.13 3.13
C VAL A 92 -3.59 8.80 1.93
N ALA A 93 -2.49 8.24 1.44
CA ALA A 93 -1.87 8.62 0.17
C ALA A 93 -0.99 7.49 -0.37
N ALA A 94 -0.88 7.40 -1.69
CA ALA A 94 0.03 6.49 -2.37
C ALA A 94 0.53 7.13 -3.68
N GLU A 95 1.83 7.07 -3.93
CA GLU A 95 2.45 7.63 -5.14
C GLU A 95 3.71 6.86 -5.54
N PRO A 96 4.05 6.78 -6.83
CA PRO A 96 5.33 6.23 -7.27
C PRO A 96 6.52 7.03 -6.71
N VAL A 97 7.59 6.33 -6.37
CA VAL A 97 8.91 6.92 -6.11
C VAL A 97 9.61 7.12 -7.45
N GLY A 98 10.11 8.35 -7.69
CA GLY A 98 10.86 8.72 -8.89
C GLY A 98 12.34 8.41 -8.83
#